data_AF-A0A067KCC1-F1
#
_entry.id   AF-A0A067KCC1-F1
#
_cell.length_a   1.000
_cell.length_b   1.000
_cell.length_c   1.000
_cell.angle_alpha   90.00
_cell.angle_beta   90.00
_cell.angle_gamma   90.00
#
_symmetry.space_group_name_H-M   'P 1'
#
loop_
_entity.id
_entity.type
_entity.pdbx_description
1 polymer ?
#
loop_
_entity_poly.entity_id
_entity_poly.type
_entity_poly.pdbx_seq_one_letter_code
_entity_poly.pdbx_strand_id
1 'polypeptide(L)'
;MSKKRGLSLDEKREKILQIFYESQDFFLLKELEKLGPKKGVISQSVKDVVQSLVDDDLVSKDKIGTSVYFWSLPSCAGNQLRNVYRRLESDVQSSKKRYAELVDQCGGLKKGREESDEREEALAELKAIELKHNELKEEMGQYADNDPAAFEAMKKAIEVSHAAANRWTDNIFTLRQWCSNNFPEAKEQLENMYKEIGITDDFDYLEPLAVAPLSSVGDQMLEGNP
;
A
#
# COMPACT_ATOMS: atom_id res chain seq x y z
N MET A 1 -75.92 10.84 -29.10
CA MET A 1 -74.87 11.76 -28.58
C MET A 1 -73.60 10.96 -28.34
N SER A 2 -72.72 10.84 -29.34
CA SER A 2 -71.46 10.09 -29.20
C SER A 2 -70.57 10.76 -28.16
N LYS A 3 -70.20 10.00 -27.12
CA LYS A 3 -69.17 10.43 -26.16
C LYS A 3 -67.87 10.67 -26.94
N LYS A 4 -67.45 11.93 -27.05
CA LYS A 4 -66.16 12.29 -27.65
C LYS A 4 -65.06 11.54 -26.89
N ARG A 5 -64.22 10.80 -27.61
CA ARG A 5 -63.04 10.12 -27.07
C ARG A 5 -62.20 11.14 -26.28
N GLY A 6 -61.82 10.83 -25.05
CA GLY A 6 -60.90 11.67 -24.29
C GLY A 6 -59.52 11.70 -24.96
N LEU A 7 -58.82 12.83 -24.87
CA LEU A 7 -57.45 12.92 -25.41
C LEU A 7 -56.51 11.98 -24.65
N SER A 8 -55.62 11.31 -25.38
CA SER A 8 -54.51 10.53 -24.81
C SER A 8 -53.48 11.44 -24.13
N LEU A 9 -52.54 10.85 -23.38
CA LEU A 9 -51.48 11.62 -22.72
C LEU A 9 -50.59 12.33 -23.76
N ASP A 10 -50.21 11.65 -24.84
CA ASP A 10 -49.39 12.22 -25.91
C ASP A 10 -50.13 13.33 -26.67
N GLU A 11 -51.44 13.15 -26.94
CA GLU A 11 -52.25 14.19 -27.56
C GLU A 11 -52.35 15.43 -26.65
N LYS A 12 -52.42 15.26 -25.32
CA LYS A 12 -52.37 16.39 -24.37
C LYS A 12 -51.01 17.09 -24.38
N ARG A 13 -49.91 16.32 -24.43
CA ARG A 13 -48.54 16.85 -24.51
C ARG A 13 -48.35 17.69 -25.77
N GLU A 14 -48.82 17.21 -26.91
CA GLU A 14 -48.77 17.94 -28.18
C GLU A 14 -49.60 19.23 -28.12
N LYS A 15 -50.80 19.19 -27.53
CA LYS A 15 -51.65 20.39 -27.37
C LYS A 15 -51.04 21.46 -26.46
N ILE A 16 -50.33 21.06 -25.41
CA ILE A 16 -49.59 22.01 -24.55
C ILE A 16 -48.36 22.54 -25.29
N LEU A 17 -47.60 21.71 -26.00
CA LEU A 17 -46.47 22.16 -26.84
C LEU A 17 -46.89 23.16 -27.91
N GLN A 18 -48.05 22.96 -28.54
CA GLN A 18 -48.61 23.92 -29.51
C GLN A 18 -48.80 25.32 -28.91
N ILE A 19 -49.15 25.43 -27.62
CA ILE A 19 -49.26 26.75 -26.95
C ILE A 19 -47.91 27.47 -26.99
N PHE A 20 -46.83 26.78 -26.64
CA PHE A 20 -45.49 27.35 -26.65
C PHE A 20 -45.02 27.71 -28.06
N TYR A 21 -45.26 26.83 -29.06
CA TYR A 21 -44.79 27.07 -30.42
C TYR A 21 -45.57 28.15 -31.20
N GLU A 22 -46.88 28.27 -30.95
CA GLU A 22 -47.71 29.30 -31.58
C GLU A 22 -47.45 30.68 -30.99
N SER A 23 -47.30 30.77 -29.67
CA SER A 23 -47.08 32.05 -28.97
C SER A 23 -45.62 32.50 -28.96
N GLN A 24 -44.69 31.55 -28.95
CA GLN A 24 -43.25 31.78 -28.77
C GLN A 24 -42.93 32.63 -27.53
N ASP A 25 -43.72 32.46 -26.47
CA ASP A 25 -43.65 33.25 -25.24
C ASP A 25 -43.33 32.40 -24.01
N PHE A 26 -43.07 33.06 -22.88
CA PHE A 26 -42.79 32.47 -21.58
C PHE A 26 -44.04 32.47 -20.73
N PHE A 27 -44.32 31.35 -20.06
CA PHE A 27 -45.53 31.19 -19.27
C PHE A 27 -45.24 30.81 -17.83
N LEU A 28 -46.04 31.34 -16.92
CA LEU A 28 -46.18 30.82 -15.57
C LEU A 28 -47.13 29.61 -15.58
N LEU A 29 -46.98 28.72 -14.59
CA LEU A 29 -47.88 27.56 -14.45
C LEU A 29 -49.36 27.97 -14.42
N LYS A 30 -49.69 29.07 -13.71
CA LYS A 30 -51.06 29.60 -13.62
C LYS A 30 -51.62 30.08 -14.97
N GLU A 31 -50.76 30.48 -15.90
CA GLU A 31 -51.15 30.92 -17.25
C GLU A 31 -51.39 29.71 -18.14
N LEU A 32 -50.53 28.69 -18.05
CA LEU A 32 -50.74 27.41 -18.71
C LEU A 32 -52.02 26.71 -18.23
N GLU A 33 -52.34 26.78 -16.94
CA GLU A 33 -53.60 26.25 -16.39
C GLU A 33 -54.85 26.95 -16.96
N LYS A 34 -54.73 28.19 -17.44
CA LYS A 34 -55.79 28.93 -18.13
C LYS A 34 -55.84 28.65 -19.64
N LEU A 35 -54.68 28.45 -20.28
CA LEU A 35 -54.57 28.23 -21.73
C LEU A 35 -54.77 26.76 -22.13
N GLY A 36 -54.35 25.82 -21.28
CA GLY A 36 -54.48 24.37 -21.51
C GLY A 36 -55.93 23.92 -21.78
N PRO A 37 -56.93 24.33 -20.98
CA PRO A 37 -58.33 24.02 -21.24
C PRO A 37 -58.85 24.58 -22.58
N LYS A 38 -58.34 25.73 -23.03
CA LYS A 38 -58.72 26.30 -24.34
C LYS A 38 -58.25 25.45 -25.51
N LYS A 39 -57.19 24.66 -25.33
CA LYS A 39 -56.67 23.68 -26.31
C LYS A 39 -57.22 22.26 -26.09
N GLY A 40 -58.17 22.08 -25.16
CA GLY A 40 -58.85 20.81 -24.91
C GLY A 40 -58.21 19.93 -23.83
N VAL A 41 -57.15 20.39 -23.15
CA VAL A 41 -56.51 19.64 -22.05
C VAL A 41 -57.29 19.88 -20.75
N ILE A 42 -57.61 18.82 -20.02
CA ILE A 42 -58.35 18.94 -18.75
C ILE A 42 -57.51 19.74 -17.75
N SER A 43 -58.10 20.78 -17.13
CA SER A 43 -57.40 21.72 -16.23
C SER A 43 -56.57 21.03 -15.15
N GLN A 44 -57.15 20.02 -14.48
CA GLN A 44 -56.48 19.24 -13.44
C GLN A 44 -55.22 18.49 -13.93
N SER A 45 -55.13 18.18 -15.23
CA SER A 45 -54.00 17.46 -15.83
C SER A 45 -52.92 18.35 -16.43
N VAL A 46 -53.14 19.67 -16.52
CA VAL A 46 -52.20 20.58 -17.19
C VAL A 46 -50.84 20.57 -16.49
N LYS A 47 -50.82 20.61 -15.15
CA LYS A 47 -49.59 20.58 -14.36
C LYS A 47 -48.76 19.32 -14.62
N ASP A 48 -49.39 18.15 -14.59
CA ASP A 48 -48.71 16.87 -14.78
C ASP A 48 -48.20 16.73 -16.22
N VAL A 49 -48.98 17.18 -17.21
CA VAL A 49 -48.57 17.19 -18.62
C VAL A 49 -47.38 18.13 -18.84
N VAL A 50 -47.41 19.34 -18.28
CA VAL A 50 -46.26 20.28 -18.35
C VAL A 50 -45.04 19.68 -17.67
N GLN A 51 -45.19 19.04 -16.51
CA GLN A 51 -44.05 18.41 -15.83
C GLN A 51 -43.48 17.26 -16.67
N SER A 52 -44.31 16.41 -17.28
CA SER A 52 -43.85 15.34 -18.17
C SER A 52 -43.13 15.86 -19.41
N LEU A 53 -43.49 17.05 -19.92
CA LEU A 53 -42.79 17.69 -21.03
C LEU A 53 -41.43 18.24 -20.61
N VAL A 54 -41.33 18.74 -19.37
CA VAL A 54 -40.06 19.17 -18.80
C VAL A 54 -39.14 17.99 -18.52
N ASP A 55 -39.67 16.89 -17.99
CA ASP A 55 -38.87 15.71 -17.64
C ASP A 55 -38.24 15.05 -18.88
N ASP A 56 -38.87 15.21 -20.06
CA ASP A 56 -38.34 14.75 -21.35
C ASP A 56 -37.60 15.87 -22.14
N ASP A 57 -37.24 16.98 -21.48
CA ASP A 57 -36.53 18.13 -22.08
C ASP A 57 -37.25 18.82 -23.27
N LEU A 58 -38.55 18.61 -23.45
CA LEU A 58 -39.35 19.25 -24.50
C LEU A 58 -39.83 20.65 -24.12
N VAL A 59 -39.89 20.96 -22.82
CA VAL A 59 -40.19 22.29 -22.28
C VAL A 59 -39.11 22.66 -21.28
N SER A 60 -38.48 23.81 -21.47
CA SER A 60 -37.52 24.37 -20.52
C SER A 60 -38.27 24.98 -19.34
N LYS A 61 -37.72 24.80 -18.13
CA LYS A 61 -38.15 25.51 -16.93
C LYS A 61 -36.98 26.22 -16.27
N ASP A 62 -37.21 27.41 -15.75
CA ASP A 62 -36.25 28.11 -14.91
C ASP A 62 -36.94 28.99 -13.87
N LYS A 63 -36.29 29.18 -12.73
CA LYS A 63 -36.80 29.96 -11.62
C LYS A 63 -36.11 31.31 -11.59
N ILE A 64 -36.87 32.36 -11.88
CA ILE A 64 -36.39 33.74 -11.88
C ILE A 64 -37.10 34.48 -10.74
N GLY A 65 -36.34 34.83 -9.70
CA GLY A 65 -36.88 35.41 -8.47
C GLY A 65 -37.80 34.43 -7.73
N THR A 66 -39.05 34.85 -7.51
CA THR A 66 -40.08 34.02 -6.83
C THR A 66 -40.89 33.15 -7.78
N SER A 67 -40.70 33.32 -9.10
CA SER A 67 -41.57 32.73 -10.13
C SER A 67 -40.82 31.68 -10.96
N VAL A 68 -41.54 30.63 -11.38
CA VAL A 68 -41.03 29.59 -12.29
C VAL A 68 -41.64 29.82 -13.66
N TYR A 69 -40.79 30.01 -14.66
CA TYR A 69 -41.15 30.23 -16.06
C TYR A 69 -40.95 28.95 -16.86
N PHE A 70 -41.87 28.69 -17.78
CA PHE A 70 -41.85 27.58 -18.71
C PHE A 70 -41.87 28.12 -20.13
N TRP A 71 -41.04 27.56 -21.01
CA TRP A 71 -41.02 27.94 -22.43
C TRP A 71 -40.54 26.78 -23.30
N SER A 72 -40.92 26.80 -24.57
CA SER A 72 -40.35 25.90 -25.57
C SER A 72 -40.30 26.61 -26.92
N LEU A 73 -39.12 26.63 -27.53
CA LEU A 73 -38.91 27.22 -28.85
C LEU A 73 -38.84 26.11 -29.90
N PRO A 74 -39.40 26.31 -31.11
CA PRO A 74 -39.32 25.32 -32.18
C PRO A 74 -37.89 24.88 -32.55
N SER A 75 -36.91 25.74 -32.30
CA SER A 75 -35.49 25.48 -32.54
C SER A 75 -34.79 24.70 -31.41
N CYS A 76 -35.41 24.57 -30.22
CA CYS A 76 -34.78 24.02 -29.02
C CYS A 76 -34.39 22.54 -29.21
N ALA A 77 -35.33 21.70 -29.64
CA ALA A 77 -35.08 20.28 -29.87
C ALA A 77 -33.96 20.03 -30.91
N GLY A 78 -33.98 20.79 -32.02
CA GLY A 78 -32.95 20.68 -33.06
C GLY A 78 -31.57 21.17 -32.60
N ASN A 79 -31.51 22.20 -31.76
CA ASN A 79 -30.26 22.72 -31.21
C ASN A 79 -29.68 21.78 -30.15
N GLN A 80 -30.53 21.22 -29.28
CA GLN A 80 -30.13 20.24 -28.28
C GLN A 80 -29.55 18.99 -28.94
N LEU A 81 -30.23 18.44 -29.96
CA LEU A 81 -29.71 17.30 -30.73
C LEU A 81 -28.35 17.61 -31.35
N ARG A 82 -28.17 18.80 -31.94
CA ARG A 82 -26.91 19.23 -32.56
C ARG A 82 -25.77 19.39 -31.54
N ASN A 83 -26.08 19.89 -30.34
CA ASN A 83 -25.12 20.02 -29.26
C ASN A 83 -24.69 18.66 -28.72
N VAL A 84 -25.65 17.74 -28.50
CA VAL A 84 -25.37 16.36 -28.10
C VAL A 84 -24.52 15.66 -29.16
N TYR A 85 -24.89 15.79 -30.43
CA TYR A 85 -24.11 15.25 -31.55
C TYR A 85 -22.68 15.78 -31.55
N ARG A 86 -22.48 17.10 -31.45
CA ARG A 86 -21.15 17.72 -31.43
C ARG A 86 -20.31 17.25 -30.24
N ARG A 87 -20.93 17.11 -29.07
CA ARG A 87 -20.27 16.60 -27.86
C ARG A 87 -19.83 15.15 -28.06
N LEU A 88 -20.74 14.28 -28.49
CA LEU A 88 -20.44 12.86 -28.74
C LEU A 88 -19.35 12.69 -29.80
N GLU A 89 -19.40 13.49 -30.87
CA GLU A 89 -18.35 13.50 -31.90
C GLU A 89 -16.98 13.89 -31.31
N SER A 90 -16.93 14.94 -30.48
CA SER A 90 -15.72 15.34 -29.76
C SER A 90 -15.20 14.25 -28.81
N ASP A 91 -16.11 13.61 -28.07
CA ASP A 91 -15.77 12.54 -27.13
C ASP A 91 -15.21 11.32 -27.89
N VAL A 92 -15.81 10.94 -29.02
CA VAL A 92 -15.32 9.88 -29.90
C VAL A 92 -13.93 10.22 -30.44
N GLN A 93 -13.72 11.45 -30.93
CA GLN A 93 -12.42 11.87 -31.45
C GLN A 93 -11.33 11.84 -30.37
N SER A 94 -11.62 12.34 -29.16
CA SER A 94 -10.69 12.29 -28.03
C SER A 94 -10.37 10.85 -27.61
N SER A 95 -11.37 9.97 -27.60
CA SER A 95 -11.20 8.56 -27.23
C SER A 95 -10.37 7.81 -28.27
N LYS A 96 -10.60 8.06 -29.56
CA LYS A 96 -9.78 7.51 -30.65
C LYS A 96 -8.32 7.97 -30.56
N LYS A 97 -8.09 9.25 -30.29
CA LYS A 97 -6.74 9.79 -30.09
C LYS A 97 -6.05 9.09 -28.92
N ARG A 98 -6.70 9.03 -27.76
CA ARG A 98 -6.18 8.37 -26.56
C ARG A 98 -5.91 6.88 -26.80
N TYR A 99 -6.79 6.20 -27.54
CA TYR A 99 -6.58 4.81 -27.91
C TYR A 99 -5.33 4.63 -28.76
N ALA A 100 -5.13 5.47 -29.79
CA ALA A 100 -3.94 5.42 -30.62
C ALA A 100 -2.65 5.65 -29.81
N GLU A 101 -2.66 6.64 -28.91
CA GLU A 101 -1.54 6.91 -27.98
C GLU A 101 -1.24 5.72 -27.06
N LEU A 102 -2.28 5.07 -26.51
CA LEU A 102 -2.11 3.89 -25.65
C LEU A 102 -1.59 2.69 -26.44
N VAL A 103 -2.04 2.49 -27.68
CA VAL A 103 -1.54 1.42 -28.55
C VAL A 103 -0.06 1.63 -28.86
N ASP A 104 0.35 2.86 -29.16
CA ASP A 104 1.76 3.20 -29.41
C ASP A 104 2.62 2.97 -28.15
N GLN A 105 2.15 3.41 -26.98
CA GLN A 105 2.84 3.15 -25.70
C GLN A 105 2.96 1.65 -25.40
N CYS A 106 1.89 0.88 -25.60
CA CYS A 106 1.93 -0.58 -25.47
C CYS A 106 2.93 -1.21 -26.43
N GLY A 107 2.99 -0.74 -27.69
CA GLY A 107 3.99 -1.17 -28.66
C GLY A 107 5.42 -0.87 -28.22
N GLY A 108 5.67 0.35 -27.73
CA GLY A 108 6.96 0.78 -27.20
C GLY A 108 7.41 -0.04 -25.98
N LEU A 109 6.50 -0.34 -25.06
CA LEU A 109 6.79 -1.15 -23.85
C LEU A 109 6.99 -2.64 -24.15
N LYS A 110 6.35 -3.15 -25.21
CA LYS A 110 6.54 -4.55 -25.64
C LYS A 110 7.93 -4.81 -26.21
N LYS A 111 8.54 -3.81 -26.84
CA LYS A 111 9.90 -3.94 -27.40
C LYS A 111 10.89 -4.31 -26.29
N GLY A 112 11.52 -5.48 -26.40
CA GLY A 112 12.44 -6.01 -25.37
C GLY A 112 11.76 -6.63 -24.14
N ARG A 113 10.42 -6.71 -24.11
CA ARG A 113 9.62 -7.48 -23.16
C ARG A 113 8.70 -8.46 -23.90
N GLU A 114 9.17 -8.93 -25.04
CA GLU A 114 8.46 -9.88 -25.87
C GLU A 114 8.19 -11.15 -25.06
N GLU A 115 7.00 -11.70 -25.20
CA GLU A 115 6.65 -12.98 -24.59
C GLU A 115 7.44 -14.07 -25.33
N SER A 116 8.44 -14.63 -24.64
CA SER A 116 9.25 -15.74 -25.10
C SER A 116 9.48 -16.71 -23.94
N ASP A 117 9.68 -17.98 -24.26
CA ASP A 117 9.99 -19.01 -23.27
C ASP A 117 11.25 -18.64 -22.48
N GLU A 118 12.26 -18.08 -23.16
CA GLU A 118 13.50 -17.57 -22.54
C GLU A 118 13.24 -16.49 -21.49
N ARG A 119 12.28 -15.59 -21.73
CA ARG A 119 11.93 -14.54 -20.78
C ARG A 119 11.19 -15.11 -19.57
N GLU A 120 10.30 -16.08 -19.80
CA GLU A 120 9.59 -16.75 -18.71
C GLU A 120 10.57 -17.52 -17.80
N GLU A 121 11.50 -18.25 -18.40
CA GLU A 121 12.56 -18.97 -17.68
C GLU A 121 13.45 -18.00 -16.88
N ALA A 122 13.92 -16.91 -17.50
CA ALA A 122 14.75 -15.91 -16.83
C ALA A 122 14.02 -15.22 -15.65
N LEU A 123 12.71 -14.96 -15.78
CA LEU A 123 11.90 -14.41 -14.69
C LEU A 123 11.70 -15.42 -13.55
N ALA A 124 11.53 -16.70 -13.87
CA ALA A 124 11.45 -17.77 -12.89
C ALA A 124 12.78 -17.94 -12.15
N GLU A 125 13.91 -17.92 -12.87
CA GLU A 125 15.25 -18.00 -12.30
C GLU A 125 15.54 -16.81 -11.39
N LEU A 126 15.25 -15.58 -11.85
CA LEU A 126 15.42 -14.37 -11.04
C LEU A 126 14.67 -14.48 -9.71
N LYS A 127 13.41 -14.93 -9.75
CA LYS A 127 12.60 -15.13 -8.55
C LYS A 127 13.19 -16.18 -7.61
N ALA A 128 13.73 -17.28 -8.15
CA ALA A 128 14.40 -18.31 -7.36
C ALA A 128 15.69 -17.79 -6.69
N ILE A 129 16.48 -17.00 -7.42
CA ILE A 129 17.70 -16.37 -6.91
C ILE A 129 17.38 -15.34 -5.83
N GLU A 130 16.36 -14.50 -6.02
CA GLU A 130 15.92 -13.51 -5.03
C GLU A 130 15.48 -14.18 -3.73
N LEU A 131 14.74 -15.29 -3.82
CA LEU A 131 14.36 -16.07 -2.64
C LEU A 131 15.60 -16.59 -1.90
N LYS A 132 16.51 -17.25 -2.61
CA LYS A 132 17.75 -17.80 -2.04
C LYS A 132 18.64 -16.72 -1.44
N HIS A 133 18.73 -15.56 -2.09
CA HIS A 133 19.48 -14.42 -1.57
C HIS A 133 18.89 -13.93 -0.24
N ASN A 134 17.56 -13.85 -0.12
CA ASN A 134 16.92 -13.43 1.11
C ASN A 134 17.12 -14.46 2.24
N GLU A 135 17.00 -15.76 1.93
CA GLU A 135 17.29 -16.84 2.89
C GLU A 135 18.73 -16.75 3.41
N LEU A 136 19.71 -16.64 2.51
CA LEU A 136 21.13 -16.51 2.89
C LEU A 136 21.40 -15.24 3.69
N LYS A 137 20.71 -14.15 3.36
CA LYS A 137 20.84 -12.89 4.10
C LYS A 137 20.28 -12.99 5.51
N GLU A 138 19.15 -13.67 5.69
CA GLU A 138 18.59 -13.95 7.01
C GLU A 138 19.52 -14.87 7.81
N GLU A 139 20.06 -15.91 7.19
CA GLU A 139 21.05 -16.81 7.78
C GLU A 139 22.31 -16.06 8.23
N MET A 140 22.88 -15.21 7.36
CA MET A 140 24.01 -14.34 7.73
C MET A 140 23.70 -13.43 8.92
N GLY A 141 22.46 -12.95 9.03
CA GLY A 141 21.99 -12.16 10.17
C GLY A 141 22.07 -12.92 11.49
N GLN A 142 21.86 -14.24 11.49
CA GLN A 142 21.99 -15.07 12.71
C GLN A 142 23.43 -15.15 13.22
N TYR A 143 24.41 -14.97 12.33
CA TYR A 143 25.84 -15.01 12.66
C TYR A 143 26.45 -13.63 12.83
N ALA A 144 25.65 -12.55 12.82
CA ALA A 144 26.16 -11.17 12.90
C ALA A 144 27.00 -10.91 14.17
N ASP A 145 26.66 -11.59 15.28
CA ASP A 145 27.38 -11.46 16.56
C ASP A 145 28.63 -12.35 16.65
N ASN A 146 28.82 -13.28 15.70
CA ASN A 146 29.93 -14.23 15.68
C ASN A 146 31.10 -13.71 14.83
N ASP A 147 31.60 -12.51 15.14
CA ASP A 147 32.77 -11.96 14.48
C ASP A 147 34.05 -12.79 14.80
N PRO A 148 34.70 -13.41 13.81
CA PRO A 148 35.94 -14.14 14.02
C PRO A 148 37.04 -13.29 14.65
N ALA A 149 37.10 -11.99 14.32
CA ALA A 149 38.09 -11.09 14.90
C ALA A 149 37.82 -10.84 16.38
N ALA A 150 36.55 -10.66 16.78
CA ALA A 150 36.15 -10.55 18.18
C ALA A 150 36.44 -11.84 18.96
N PHE A 151 36.18 -13.02 18.37
CA PHE A 151 36.47 -14.31 19.00
C PHE A 151 37.98 -14.54 19.22
N GLU A 152 38.81 -14.22 18.21
CA GLU A 152 40.27 -14.32 18.35
C GLU A 152 40.83 -13.29 19.35
N ALA A 153 40.24 -12.08 19.42
CA ALA A 153 40.59 -11.10 20.45
C ALA A 153 40.25 -11.62 21.86
N MET A 154 39.09 -12.26 22.02
CA MET A 154 38.67 -12.87 23.28
C MET A 154 39.63 -14.00 23.72
N LYS A 155 40.05 -14.89 22.81
CA LYS A 155 41.04 -15.93 23.11
C LYS A 155 42.36 -15.35 23.64
N LYS A 156 42.91 -14.35 22.95
CA LYS A 156 44.14 -13.68 23.37
C LYS A 156 43.99 -13.00 24.73
N ALA A 157 42.84 -12.37 24.99
CA ALA A 157 42.56 -11.76 26.29
C ALA A 157 42.48 -12.81 27.42
N ILE A 158 41.91 -14.00 27.14
CA ILE A 158 41.89 -15.13 28.08
C ILE A 158 43.31 -15.62 28.38
N GLU A 159 44.16 -15.78 27.36
CA GLU A 159 45.57 -16.19 27.55
C GLU A 159 46.33 -15.21 28.46
N VAL A 160 46.19 -13.90 28.20
CA VAL A 160 46.82 -12.85 29.03
C VAL A 160 46.28 -12.87 30.46
N SER A 161 44.96 -13.02 30.62
CA SER A 161 44.30 -13.04 31.93
C SER A 161 44.69 -14.29 32.74
N HIS A 162 44.81 -15.44 32.09
CA HIS A 162 45.25 -16.71 32.68
C HIS A 162 46.70 -16.61 33.18
N ALA A 163 47.61 -16.12 32.33
CA ALA A 163 48.99 -15.89 32.72
C ALA A 163 49.11 -14.87 33.86
N ALA A 164 48.30 -13.82 33.84
CA ALA A 164 48.28 -12.81 34.90
C ALA A 164 47.77 -13.38 36.23
N ALA A 165 46.71 -14.19 36.21
CA ALA A 165 46.16 -14.86 37.39
C ALA A 165 47.20 -15.78 38.02
N ASN A 166 47.83 -16.66 37.23
CA ASN A 166 48.87 -17.57 37.71
C ASN A 166 50.11 -16.82 38.24
N ARG A 167 50.49 -15.70 37.63
CA ARG A 167 51.55 -14.84 38.17
C ARG A 167 51.19 -14.22 39.53
N TRP A 168 49.92 -13.87 39.75
CA TRP A 168 49.48 -13.40 41.07
C TRP A 168 49.41 -14.55 42.08
N THR A 169 49.04 -15.76 41.66
CA THR A 169 49.15 -16.99 42.46
C THR A 169 50.60 -17.21 42.93
N ASP A 170 51.59 -17.11 42.03
CA ASP A 170 53.03 -17.16 42.38
C ASP A 170 53.39 -16.12 43.44
N ASN A 171 52.96 -14.87 43.25
CA ASN A 171 53.25 -13.78 44.18
C ASN A 171 52.64 -14.04 45.56
N ILE A 172 51.41 -14.56 45.62
CA ILE A 172 50.74 -14.91 46.87
C ILE A 172 51.51 -16.01 47.60
N PHE A 173 51.88 -17.09 46.92
CA PHE A 173 52.67 -18.17 47.52
C PHE A 173 54.05 -17.71 47.97
N THR A 174 54.71 -16.87 47.19
CA THR A 174 56.01 -16.29 47.53
C THR A 174 55.91 -15.44 48.80
N LEU A 175 54.89 -14.58 48.91
CA LEU A 175 54.65 -13.77 50.10
C LEU A 175 54.32 -14.64 51.32
N ARG A 176 53.46 -15.66 51.15
CA ARG A 176 53.11 -16.62 52.20
C ARG A 176 54.36 -17.30 52.76
N GLN A 177 55.25 -17.76 51.88
CA GLN A 177 56.51 -18.43 52.24
C GLN A 177 57.49 -17.45 52.92
N TRP A 178 57.69 -16.26 52.35
CA TRP A 178 58.62 -15.27 52.88
C TRP A 178 58.19 -14.77 54.26
N CYS A 179 56.91 -14.46 54.46
CA CYS A 179 56.38 -14.05 55.76
C CYS A 179 56.51 -15.17 56.79
N SER A 180 56.20 -16.42 56.41
CA SER A 180 56.34 -17.58 57.31
C SER A 180 57.79 -17.82 57.76
N ASN A 181 58.77 -17.54 56.88
CA ASN A 181 60.19 -17.75 57.18
C ASN A 181 60.81 -16.62 58.03
N ASN A 182 60.42 -15.37 57.78
CA ASN A 182 61.02 -14.20 58.46
C ASN A 182 60.27 -13.78 59.72
N PHE A 183 58.97 -14.11 59.83
CA PHE A 183 58.12 -13.76 60.97
C PHE A 183 57.34 -14.97 61.48
N PRO A 184 57.99 -15.95 62.14
CA PRO A 184 57.32 -17.18 62.58
C PRO A 184 56.14 -16.92 63.53
N GLU A 185 56.23 -15.86 64.35
CA GLU A 185 55.21 -15.44 65.31
C GLU A 185 53.93 -14.92 64.64
N ALA A 186 54.01 -14.43 63.41
CA ALA A 186 52.88 -13.88 62.66
C ALA A 186 52.23 -14.90 61.69
N LYS A 187 52.77 -16.12 61.62
CA LYS A 187 52.33 -17.15 60.66
C LYS A 187 50.85 -17.50 60.80
N GLU A 188 50.39 -17.76 62.02
CA GLU A 188 48.98 -18.13 62.28
C GLU A 188 48.01 -16.98 61.94
N GLN A 189 48.41 -15.74 62.22
CA GLN A 189 47.61 -14.55 61.89
C GLN A 189 47.48 -14.37 60.36
N LEU A 190 48.57 -14.60 59.62
CA LEU A 190 48.56 -14.52 58.16
C LEU A 190 47.66 -15.60 57.53
N GLU A 191 47.73 -16.83 58.04
CA GLU A 191 46.88 -17.94 57.58
C GLU A 191 45.40 -17.68 57.83
N ASN A 192 45.05 -17.15 59.01
CA ASN A 192 43.67 -16.79 59.33
C ASN A 192 43.17 -15.66 58.42
N MET A 193 44.00 -14.63 58.17
CA MET A 193 43.65 -13.55 57.25
C MET A 193 43.40 -14.07 55.82
N TYR A 194 44.26 -14.96 55.32
CA TYR A 194 44.08 -15.58 53.99
C TYR A 194 42.79 -16.39 53.89
N LYS A 195 42.45 -17.17 54.92
CA LYS A 195 41.17 -17.90 54.97
C LYS A 195 39.97 -16.95 55.01
N GLU A 196 40.04 -15.85 55.76
CA GLU A 196 38.96 -14.85 55.83
C GLU A 196 38.70 -14.16 54.48
N ILE A 197 39.75 -13.90 53.69
CA ILE A 197 39.62 -13.29 52.35
C ILE A 197 39.38 -14.30 51.23
N GLY A 198 39.21 -15.59 51.56
CA GLY A 198 38.86 -16.65 50.61
C GLY A 198 40.04 -17.32 49.90
N ILE A 199 41.26 -17.15 50.38
CA ILE A 199 42.42 -17.94 49.95
C ILE A 199 42.48 -19.18 50.84
N THR A 200 41.80 -20.23 50.39
CA THR A 200 41.64 -21.50 51.09
C THR A 200 42.73 -22.50 50.69
N ASP A 201 42.76 -23.68 51.33
CA ASP A 201 43.81 -24.69 51.11
C ASP A 201 43.75 -25.34 49.71
N ASP A 202 42.65 -25.15 48.98
CA ASP A 202 42.42 -25.54 47.58
C ASP A 202 42.75 -24.43 46.57
N PHE A 203 43.22 -23.27 47.02
CA PHE A 203 43.70 -22.21 46.12
C PHE A 203 44.98 -22.65 45.41
N ASP A 204 44.90 -22.78 44.08
CA ASP A 204 46.00 -23.24 43.24
C ASP A 204 46.00 -22.52 41.87
N TYR A 205 46.99 -22.85 41.03
CA TYR A 205 47.06 -22.35 39.65
C TYR A 205 45.82 -22.73 38.85
N LEU A 206 45.41 -21.82 37.97
CA LEU A 206 44.40 -22.12 36.96
C LEU A 206 45.02 -23.07 35.94
N GLU A 207 44.40 -24.23 35.74
CA GLU A 207 44.79 -25.17 34.69
C GLU A 207 44.56 -24.55 33.30
N PRO A 208 45.36 -24.93 32.29
CA PRO A 208 45.09 -24.53 30.92
C PRO A 208 43.71 -25.04 30.49
N LEU A 209 42.88 -24.15 29.94
CA LEU A 209 41.62 -24.56 29.32
C LEU A 209 41.97 -25.50 28.15
N ALA A 210 41.58 -26.78 28.26
CA ALA A 210 41.66 -27.72 27.15
C ALA A 210 40.66 -27.27 26.07
N VAL A 211 41.10 -26.40 25.18
CA VAL A 211 40.30 -25.99 24.02
C VAL A 211 40.27 -27.19 23.07
N ALA A 212 39.18 -27.97 23.11
CA ALA A 212 38.94 -28.98 22.10
C ALA A 212 38.96 -28.29 20.71
N PRO A 213 39.69 -28.83 19.71
CA PRO A 213 39.73 -28.21 18.40
C PRO A 213 38.33 -28.23 17.78
N LEU A 214 37.80 -27.06 17.45
CA LEU A 214 36.55 -26.88 16.68
C LEU A 214 36.67 -27.36 15.21
N SER A 215 37.80 -27.95 14.83
CA SER A 215 38.12 -28.31 13.45
C SER A 215 37.38 -29.53 12.89
N SER A 216 36.44 -30.14 13.61
CA SER A 216 35.74 -31.36 13.15
C SER A 216 34.30 -31.17 12.67
N VAL A 217 33.73 -29.95 12.75
CA VAL A 217 32.31 -29.73 12.40
C VAL A 217 32.13 -29.16 10.97
N GLY A 218 33.18 -28.60 10.37
CA GLY A 218 33.09 -27.96 9.05
C GLY A 218 33.07 -28.90 7.83
N ASP A 219 33.55 -30.13 7.95
CA ASP A 219 33.76 -31.05 6.81
C ASP A 219 32.65 -32.10 6.62
N GLN A 220 31.61 -32.11 7.45
CA GLN A 220 30.53 -33.12 7.36
C GLN A 220 29.27 -32.67 6.62
N MET A 221 29.19 -31.42 6.12
CA MET A 221 28.00 -30.94 5.39
C MET A 221 28.14 -30.91 3.86
N LEU A 222 29.24 -31.44 3.29
CA LEU A 222 29.44 -31.47 1.83
C LEU A 222 29.28 -32.86 1.17
N GLU A 223 29.02 -33.92 1.93
CA GLU A 223 28.72 -35.24 1.36
C GLU A 223 27.27 -35.65 1.67
N GLY A 224 26.33 -35.18 0.84
CA GLY A 224 24.94 -35.57 1.01
C GLY A 224 23.97 -35.10 -0.08
N ASN A 225 24.27 -35.40 -1.36
CA ASN A 225 23.37 -36.06 -2.32
C ASN A 225 23.76 -35.77 -3.79
N PRO A 226 23.67 -36.78 -4.69
CA PRO A 226 22.96 -36.62 -5.95
C PRO A 226 21.43 -36.72 -5.78
#